data_AF-A0A914GUS0-F1
#
_entry.id   AF-A0A914GUS0-F1
#
_cell.length_a   1.000
_cell.length_b   1.000
_cell.length_c   1.000
_cell.angle_alpha   90.00
_cell.angle_beta   90.00
_cell.angle_gamma   90.00
#
_symmetry.space_group_name_H-M   'P 1'
#
loop_
_entity.id
_entity.type
_entity.pdbx_description
1 polymer ?
#
loop_
_entity_poly.entity_id
_entity_poly.type
_entity_poly.pdbx_seq_one_letter_code
_entity_poly.pdbx_strand_id
1 'polypeptide(L)'
;MGRRVEPQFYASVTILYSDIVGFTSLCSESQPMEVVNLLNGMFRYFDQAISQHKAYKVETIGDAYMVAAGIPERIDSHVREIAAISLMQREFLFGYEIPHRPGQHLHCRWGFNSGSVFTGKKKPQNFFIFI
;
A
#
# COMPACT_ATOMS: atom_id res chain seq x y z
N MET A 1 -17.89 23.31 6.80
CA MET A 1 -17.99 23.57 5.34
C MET A 1 -16.89 22.78 4.64
N GLY A 2 -17.23 21.90 3.69
CA GLY A 2 -16.26 21.06 2.99
C GLY A 2 -15.32 21.90 2.11
N ARG A 3 -14.00 21.82 2.35
CA ARG A 3 -13.01 22.45 1.47
C ARG A 3 -13.05 21.74 0.11
N ARG A 4 -13.25 22.50 -0.96
CA ARG A 4 -13.03 22.02 -2.34
C ARG A 4 -11.58 21.61 -2.47
N VAL A 5 -11.35 20.40 -2.96
CA VAL A 5 -10.03 19.87 -3.29
C VAL A 5 -9.86 20.06 -4.78
N GLU A 6 -8.85 20.84 -5.19
CA GLU A 6 -8.57 20.98 -6.62
C GLU A 6 -7.88 19.72 -7.15
N PRO A 7 -8.38 19.11 -8.23
CA PRO A 7 -7.77 17.95 -8.83
C PRO A 7 -6.47 18.34 -9.53
N GLN A 8 -5.40 17.56 -9.31
CA GLN A 8 -4.12 17.75 -9.96
C GLN A 8 -3.82 16.57 -10.90
N PHE A 9 -3.48 16.88 -12.15
CA PHE A 9 -3.14 15.89 -13.17
C PHE A 9 -1.65 15.51 -13.16
N TYR A 10 -1.40 14.21 -13.29
CA TYR A 10 -0.08 13.62 -13.41
C TYR A 10 -0.05 12.69 -14.62
N ALA A 11 0.85 12.92 -15.57
CA ALA A 11 0.89 12.19 -16.83
C ALA A 11 1.51 10.79 -16.71
N SER A 12 2.44 10.59 -15.75
CA SER A 12 3.14 9.32 -15.56
C SER A 12 3.30 9.03 -14.07
N VAL A 13 2.58 8.01 -13.61
CA VAL A 13 2.56 7.52 -12.23
C VAL A 13 2.53 6.01 -12.27
N THR A 14 3.24 5.33 -11.36
CA THR A 14 3.02 3.90 -11.12
C THR A 14 2.35 3.72 -9.77
N ILE A 15 1.28 2.93 -9.74
CA ILE A 15 0.57 2.58 -8.51
C ILE A 15 0.73 1.10 -8.26
N LEU A 16 1.14 0.76 -7.05
CA LEU A 16 1.12 -0.57 -6.45
C LEU A 16 -0.16 -0.75 -5.66
N TYR A 17 -0.80 -1.89 -5.86
CA TYR A 17 -1.91 -2.39 -5.08
C TYR A 17 -1.50 -3.73 -4.48
N SER A 18 -1.69 -3.89 -3.17
CA SER A 18 -1.52 -5.18 -2.52
C SER A 18 -2.70 -5.53 -1.63
N ASP A 19 -3.02 -6.82 -1.57
CA ASP A 19 -4.17 -7.40 -0.89
C ASP A 19 -3.77 -8.72 -0.22
N ILE A 20 -4.32 -9.01 0.96
CA ILE A 20 -4.02 -10.23 1.71
C ILE A 20 -4.87 -11.38 1.14
N VAL A 21 -4.20 -12.47 0.75
CA VAL A 21 -4.88 -13.68 0.27
C VAL A 21 -5.67 -14.31 1.41
N GLY A 22 -6.98 -14.48 1.20
CA GLY A 22 -7.85 -15.13 2.20
C GLY A 22 -8.16 -14.27 3.42
N PHE A 23 -8.01 -12.93 3.34
CA PHE A 23 -8.24 -12.03 4.46
C PHE A 23 -9.61 -12.18 5.11
N THR A 24 -10.67 -12.38 4.33
CA THR A 24 -12.03 -12.58 4.84
C THR A 24 -12.14 -13.81 5.74
N SER A 25 -11.57 -14.94 5.31
CA SER A 25 -11.53 -16.18 6.10
C SER A 25 -10.67 -15.99 7.35
N LEU A 26 -9.50 -15.39 7.19
CA LEU A 26 -8.57 -15.08 8.28
C LEU A 26 -9.25 -14.27 9.39
N CYS A 27 -10.03 -13.24 9.02
CA CYS A 27 -10.80 -12.41 9.93
C CYS A 27 -11.94 -13.16 10.61
N SER A 28 -12.64 -14.01 9.86
CA SER A 28 -13.79 -14.76 10.39
C SER A 28 -13.42 -15.78 11.48
N GLU A 29 -12.17 -16.24 11.45
CA GLU A 29 -11.65 -17.26 12.35
C GLU A 29 -10.75 -16.67 13.46
N SER A 30 -10.59 -15.34 13.52
CA SER A 30 -9.69 -14.65 14.46
C SER A 30 -10.40 -13.63 15.33
N GLN A 31 -9.83 -13.37 16.51
CA GLN A 31 -10.29 -12.30 17.36
C GLN A 31 -9.94 -10.94 16.72
N PRO A 32 -10.79 -9.91 16.88
CA PRO A 32 -10.53 -8.59 16.31
C PRO A 32 -9.15 -8.02 16.67
N MET A 33 -8.70 -8.23 17.90
CA MET A 33 -7.40 -7.76 18.36
C MET A 33 -6.22 -8.49 17.70
N GLU A 34 -6.39 -9.78 17.38
CA GLU A 34 -5.37 -10.56 16.66
C GLU A 34 -5.21 -10.05 15.22
N VAL A 35 -6.32 -9.76 14.54
CA VAL A 35 -6.31 -9.18 13.19
C VAL A 35 -5.64 -7.81 13.21
N VAL A 36 -5.95 -6.96 14.19
CA VAL A 36 -5.33 -5.64 14.33
C VAL A 36 -3.81 -5.77 14.56
N ASN A 37 -3.38 -6.70 15.42
CA ASN A 37 -1.96 -6.92 15.68
C ASN A 37 -1.22 -7.43 14.44
N LEU A 38 -1.82 -8.34 13.69
CA LEU A 38 -1.30 -8.83 12.42
C LEU A 38 -1.12 -7.70 11.41
N LEU A 39 -2.19 -6.93 11.16
CA LEU A 39 -2.15 -5.81 10.21
C LEU A 39 -1.12 -4.76 10.61
N ASN A 40 -1.05 -4.42 11.91
CA ASN A 40 -0.05 -3.48 12.41
C ASN A 40 1.38 -4.00 12.21
N GLY A 41 1.63 -5.29 12.42
CA GLY A 41 2.94 -5.90 12.19
C GLY A 41 3.37 -5.80 10.72
N MET A 42 2.48 -6.22 9.81
CA MET A 42 2.72 -6.16 8.37
C MET A 42 2.89 -4.71 7.87
N PHE A 43 1.96 -3.82 8.23
CA PHE A 43 1.98 -2.43 7.74
C PHE A 43 3.17 -1.63 8.26
N ARG A 44 3.68 -1.91 9.46
CA ARG A 44 4.93 -1.29 9.95
C ARG A 44 6.10 -1.58 9.03
N TYR A 45 6.24 -2.83 8.58
CA TYR A 45 7.31 -3.18 7.65
C TYR A 45 7.08 -2.57 6.27
N PHE A 46 5.84 -2.58 5.77
CA PHE A 46 5.53 -1.97 4.49
C PHE A 46 5.81 -0.45 4.51
N ASP A 47 5.45 0.23 5.60
CA ASP A 47 5.74 1.65 5.81
C ASP A 47 7.26 1.90 5.89
N GLN A 48 8.03 0.98 6.49
CA GLN A 48 9.50 1.06 6.47
C GLN A 48 10.05 0.88 5.05
N ALA A 49 9.53 -0.06 4.27
CA ALA A 49 9.96 -0.31 2.89
C ALA A 49 9.78 0.94 2.00
N ILE A 50 8.64 1.62 2.11
CA ILE A 50 8.40 2.86 1.34
C ILE A 50 9.22 4.05 1.85
N SER A 51 9.61 4.09 3.14
CA SER A 51 10.32 5.24 3.72
C SER A 51 11.69 5.50 3.10
N GLN A 52 12.26 4.48 2.44
CA GLN A 52 13.56 4.54 1.78
C GLN A 52 13.44 4.86 0.27
N HIS A 53 12.22 5.03 -0.23
CA HIS A 53 11.90 5.17 -1.66
C HIS A 53 11.15 6.45 -1.94
N LYS A 54 11.20 6.92 -3.19
CA LYS A 54 10.43 8.09 -3.63
C LYS A 54 8.98 7.70 -3.98
N ALA A 55 8.27 7.18 -2.99
CA ALA A 55 6.90 6.72 -3.15
C ALA A 55 6.02 7.15 -1.96
N TYR A 56 4.72 7.24 -2.23
CA TYR A 56 3.74 7.78 -1.29
C TYR A 56 2.67 6.74 -1.01
N LYS A 57 2.41 6.51 0.27
CA LYS A 57 1.29 5.70 0.73
C LYS A 57 -0.02 6.38 0.37
N VAL A 58 -0.92 5.62 -0.25
CA VAL A 58 -2.28 6.06 -0.57
C VAL A 58 -3.20 5.55 0.53
N GLU A 59 -4.05 6.42 1.08
CA GLU A 59 -5.03 6.01 2.08
C GLU A 59 -6.14 5.20 1.42
N THR A 60 -6.34 3.98 1.90
CA THR A 60 -7.33 3.01 1.41
C THR A 60 -8.39 2.73 2.47
N ILE A 61 -9.48 2.09 2.05
CA ILE A 61 -10.47 1.49 2.95
C ILE A 61 -10.19 -0.01 2.98
N GLY A 62 -10.11 -0.59 4.19
CA GLY A 62 -9.92 -2.03 4.38
C GLY A 62 -8.46 -2.44 4.59
N ASP A 63 -8.13 -3.66 4.14
CA ASP A 63 -6.83 -4.32 4.26
C ASP A 63 -5.91 -4.13 3.04
N ALA A 64 -6.44 -3.51 1.98
CA ALA A 64 -5.65 -3.15 0.81
C ALA A 64 -4.57 -2.13 1.19
N TYR A 65 -3.34 -2.35 0.74
CA TYR A 65 -2.23 -1.41 0.89
C TYR A 65 -1.84 -0.89 -0.48
N MET A 66 -1.83 0.44 -0.62
CA MET A 66 -1.56 1.11 -1.89
C MET A 66 -0.41 2.10 -1.78
N VAL A 67 0.44 2.11 -2.79
CA VAL A 67 1.60 3.00 -2.88
C VAL A 67 1.68 3.56 -4.29
N ALA A 68 1.99 4.85 -4.42
CA ALA A 68 2.16 5.50 -5.71
C ALA A 68 3.50 6.22 -5.79
N ALA A 69 4.19 6.08 -6.92
CA ALA A 69 5.40 6.80 -7.24
C ALA A 69 5.16 7.72 -8.45
N GLY A 70 5.80 8.88 -8.49
CA GLY A 70 5.51 9.95 -9.47
C GLY A 70 4.49 10.99 -8.98
N ILE A 71 4.00 10.84 -7.75
CA ILE A 71 3.17 11.84 -7.05
C ILE A 71 3.66 11.99 -5.61
N PRO A 72 3.50 13.17 -4.98
CA PRO A 72 3.39 14.48 -5.60
C PRO A 72 4.65 14.91 -6.38
N GLU A 73 5.82 14.34 -6.07
CA GLU A 73 7.05 14.58 -6.83
C GLU A 73 7.03 13.76 -8.12
N ARG A 74 7.11 14.44 -9.26
CA ARG A 74 7.22 13.78 -10.57
C ARG A 74 8.64 13.26 -10.71
N ILE A 75 8.77 11.95 -10.92
CA ILE A 75 10.05 11.27 -11.08
C ILE A 75 9.97 10.31 -12.27
N ASP A 76 11.03 10.20 -13.05
CA ASP A 76 11.09 9.26 -14.18
C ASP A 76 11.30 7.81 -13.72
N SER A 77 11.86 7.63 -12.52
CA SER A 77 12.14 6.32 -11.93
C SER A 77 10.92 5.66 -11.26
N HIS A 78 9.70 6.19 -11.45
CA HIS A 78 8.49 5.77 -10.73
C HIS A 78 8.24 4.24 -10.79
N VAL A 79 8.46 3.60 -11.94
CA VAL A 79 8.33 2.14 -12.09
C VAL A 79 9.38 1.40 -11.27
N ARG A 80 10.63 1.90 -11.25
CA ARG A 80 11.74 1.29 -10.51
C ARG A 80 11.49 1.35 -9.00
N GLU A 81 11.02 2.49 -8.50
CA GLU A 81 10.69 2.65 -7.08
C GLU A 81 9.63 1.63 -6.64
N ILE A 82 8.53 1.52 -7.40
CA ILE A 82 7.45 0.58 -7.10
C ILE A 82 7.91 -0.88 -7.20
N ALA A 83 8.71 -1.22 -8.22
CA ALA A 83 9.26 -2.57 -8.36
C ALA A 83 10.14 -2.94 -7.15
N ALA A 84 11.04 -2.04 -6.73
CA ALA A 84 11.89 -2.26 -5.56
C ALA A 84 11.09 -2.44 -4.27
N ILE A 85 10.08 -1.59 -4.03
CA ILE A 85 9.16 -1.71 -2.89
C ILE A 85 8.47 -3.08 -2.90
N SER A 86 7.93 -3.49 -4.04
CA SER A 86 7.20 -4.77 -4.15
C SER A 86 8.08 -5.98 -3.83
N LEU A 87 9.37 -5.94 -4.22
CA LEU A 87 10.33 -7.00 -3.93
C LEU A 87 10.62 -7.08 -2.43
N MET A 88 10.90 -5.94 -1.77
CA MET A 88 11.16 -5.92 -0.32
C MET A 88 9.94 -6.40 0.49
N GLN A 89 8.73 -5.98 0.12
CA GLN A 89 7.50 -6.44 0.77
C GLN A 89 7.32 -7.96 0.62
N ARG A 90 7.60 -8.50 -0.56
CA ARG A 90 7.52 -9.94 -0.84
C ARG A 90 8.56 -10.72 -0.04
N GLU A 91 9.80 -10.24 0.00
CA GLU A 91 10.90 -10.89 0.75
C GLU A 91 10.60 -10.96 2.24
N PHE A 92 10.05 -9.88 2.81
CA PHE A 92 9.61 -9.88 4.20
C PHE A 92 8.50 -10.89 4.48
N LEU A 93 7.47 -10.91 3.63
CA LEU A 93 6.35 -11.82 3.84
C LEU A 93 6.72 -13.30 3.67
N PHE A 94 7.79 -13.61 2.95
CA PHE A 94 8.26 -14.98 2.81
C PHE A 94 8.56 -15.66 4.16
N GLY A 95 9.05 -14.89 5.15
CA GLY A 95 9.33 -15.39 6.50
C GLY A 95 8.34 -14.90 7.56
N TYR A 96 7.24 -14.25 7.16
CA TYR A 96 6.31 -13.65 8.11
C TYR A 96 5.23 -14.64 8.54
N GLU A 97 5.44 -15.21 9.73
CA GLU A 97 4.48 -16.08 10.40
C GLU A 97 3.37 -15.27 11.07
N ILE A 98 2.13 -15.74 10.98
CA ILE A 98 0.96 -15.08 11.56
C ILE A 98 1.05 -15.21 13.10
N PRO A 99 1.09 -14.10 13.86
CA PRO A 99 1.40 -14.13 15.29
C PRO A 99 0.51 -15.04 16.13
N HIS A 100 -0.77 -15.15 15.77
CA HIS A 100 -1.79 -15.96 16.45
C HIS A 100 -2.08 -17.30 15.76
N ARG A 101 -1.38 -17.63 14.66
CA ARG A 101 -1.52 -18.90 13.94
C ARG A 101 -0.14 -19.51 13.62
N PRO A 102 0.49 -20.19 14.60
CA PRO A 102 1.78 -20.82 14.38
C PRO A 102 1.77 -21.80 13.20
N GLY A 103 2.82 -21.79 12.39
CA GLY A 103 2.99 -22.57 11.17
C GLY A 103 2.31 -21.98 9.93
N GLN A 104 1.47 -20.95 10.07
CA GLN A 104 0.82 -20.30 8.94
C GLN A 104 1.53 -19.00 8.56
N HIS A 105 1.75 -18.82 7.26
CA HIS A 105 2.42 -17.64 6.71
C HIS A 105 1.42 -16.73 6.03
N LEU A 106 1.66 -15.43 6.11
CA LEU A 106 0.82 -14.46 5.42
C LEU A 106 1.20 -14.39 3.94
N HIS A 107 0.22 -14.54 3.07
CA HIS A 107 0.40 -14.38 1.63
C HIS A 107 -0.31 -13.12 1.14
N CYS A 108 0.38 -12.32 0.34
CA CYS A 108 -0.20 -11.17 -0.35
C CYS A 108 -0.13 -11.34 -1.86
N ARG A 109 -1.04 -10.65 -2.55
CA ARG A 109 -0.96 -10.42 -3.99
C ARG A 109 -0.51 -9.00 -4.23
N TRP A 110 0.34 -8.80 -5.23
CA TRP A 110 0.76 -7.48 -5.67
C TRP A 110 0.44 -7.31 -7.15
N GLY A 111 -0.14 -6.16 -7.49
CA GLY A 111 -0.33 -5.72 -8.86
C GLY A 111 0.12 -4.27 -8.98
N PHE A 112 0.69 -3.89 -10.11
CA PHE A 112 1.03 -2.50 -10.38
C PHE A 112 0.66 -2.12 -11.80
N ASN A 113 0.26 -0.85 -11.97
CA ASN A 113 -0.12 -0.27 -13.25
C ASN A 113 0.57 1.10 -13.38
N SER A 114 0.97 1.45 -14.60
CA SER A 114 1.53 2.77 -14.90
C SER A 114 0.64 3.51 -15.88
N GLY A 115 0.32 4.76 -15.57
CA GLY A 115 -0.54 5.59 -16.40
C GLY A 115 -0.70 7.00 -15.85
N SER A 116 -1.53 7.77 -16.55
CA SER A 116 -1.91 9.11 -16.11
C SER A 116 -3.01 9.04 -15.06
N VAL A 117 -2.97 9.93 -14.06
CA VAL A 117 -3.95 9.95 -12.96
C VAL A 117 -4.33 11.37 -12.57
N PHE A 118 -5.52 11.51 -11.98
CA PHE A 118 -5.91 12.70 -11.23
C PHE A 118 -5.81 12.44 -9.73
N THR A 119 -5.27 13.42 -9.01
CA THR A 119 -5.13 13.34 -7.55
C THR A 119 -5.88 14.46 -6.86
N GLY A 120 -6.42 14.18 -5.67
CA GLY A 120 -7.01 15.19 -4.79
C GLY A 120 -6.22 15.35 -3.50
N LYS A 121 -5.82 16.59 -3.15
CA LYS A 121 -5.06 16.91 -1.94
C LYS A 121 -5.97 17.42 -0.81
N LYS A 122 -6.33 16.57 0.17
CA LYS A 122 -7.10 17.00 1.37
C LYS A 122 -6.21 17.64 2.46
N LYS A 123 -4.95 17.20 2.54
CA LYS A 123 -3.89 17.60 3.50
C LYS A 123 -2.52 17.42 2.82
N PRO A 124 -1.40 17.97 3.35
CA PRO A 124 -0.08 17.86 2.70
C PRO A 124 0.41 16.43 2.43
N GLN A 125 -0.21 15.39 3.02
CA GLN A 125 0.21 13.99 2.93
C GLN A 125 -0.90 13.01 2.50
N ASN A 126 -2.12 13.47 2.18
CA ASN A 126 -3.25 12.58 1.88
C ASN A 126 -3.71 12.79 0.44
N PHE A 127 -3.41 11.82 -0.42
CA PHE A 127 -3.82 11.80 -1.82
C PHE A 127 -4.88 10.73 -2.05
N PHE A 128 -5.97 11.12 -2.70
CA PHE A 128 -6.88 10.18 -3.35
C PHE A 128 -6.47 10.08 -4.81
N ILE A 129 -6.30 8.87 -5.31
CA ILE A 129 -6.01 8.63 -6.72
C ILE A 129 -7.28 8.15 -7.40
N PHE A 130 -7.65 8.84 -8.47
CA PHE A 130 -8.66 8.39 -9.42
C PHE A 130 -7.92 7.89 -10.66
N ILE A 131 -8.02 6.57 -10.90
CA ILE A 131 -7.56 5.87 -12.11
C ILE A 131 -8.70 5.80 -13.13
#